data_AF-A0AAU8KL36-F1
#
_entry.id   AF-A0AAU8KL36-F1
#
_cell.length_a   1.000
_cell.length_b   1.000
_cell.length_c   1.000
_cell.angle_alpha   90.00
_cell.angle_beta   90.00
_cell.angle_gamma   90.00
#
_symmetry.space_group_name_H-M   'P 1'
#
loop_
_entity.id
_entity.type
_entity.pdbx_description
1 polymer ?
#
loop_
_entity_poly.entity_id
_entity_poly.type
_entity_poly.pdbx_seq_one_letter_code
_entity_poly.pdbx_strand_id
1 'polypeptide(L)'
;MRRNSRARLGVSLLLVAGALGLGAAPSTAADTSAAAPSAIPAPSAYTLDAKVDRALGAATAGTYLDAKTGKLVVTVTTDRAEKQARATGATVRRVARSAAQLDAAMETLEAEAKITGTSWGIDPRTNKVAVEADSSVSARDMARLEAVAERLGGAVDIQRVPGEFRREVLGGGAIYGGGSRCSAAFNVTKGGARYFVTAGHCTNISANWSASSGGSVIGVREGSSFPTNDYGIVRYTDGSSPAGTVDLYNGSTRDITSAANAVVGQAIQKSGSTTKVTSGTVTAVNVTVNYSDGPVYNMVRTTACSAGGDSGGAHFAGSVALGIHSGSSGCSGTAGSAIHQPVTEALSAYGVTVY
;
A
#
# COMPACT_ATOMS: atom_id res chain seq x y z
N MET A 1 -59.44 -30.37 -13.94
CA MET A 1 -60.74 -29.74 -14.25
C MET A 1 -60.49 -28.40 -14.94
N ARG A 2 -61.33 -28.11 -15.94
CA ARG A 2 -61.29 -27.00 -16.91
C ARG A 2 -61.30 -25.60 -16.24
N ARG A 3 -60.47 -24.64 -16.70
CA ARG A 3 -60.80 -23.53 -17.65
C ARG A 3 -61.99 -22.68 -17.15
N ASN A 4 -62.05 -21.34 -17.20
CA ASN A 4 -61.23 -20.25 -17.71
C ASN A 4 -62.09 -18.96 -17.56
N SER A 5 -61.45 -17.78 -17.53
CA SER A 5 -62.02 -16.46 -17.93
C SER A 5 -62.97 -15.76 -16.91
N ARG A 6 -63.06 -14.44 -16.78
CA ARG A 6 -62.91 -13.33 -17.75
C ARG A 6 -62.45 -12.03 -17.07
N ALA A 7 -61.73 -11.22 -17.84
CA ALA A 7 -61.48 -9.81 -17.63
C ALA A 7 -62.74 -8.94 -17.89
N ARG A 8 -62.81 -7.75 -17.29
CA ARG A 8 -62.77 -6.44 -17.99
C ARG A 8 -63.25 -5.27 -17.12
N LEU A 9 -62.47 -4.19 -17.22
CA LEU A 9 -62.80 -2.75 -17.19
C LEU A 9 -63.56 -2.13 -16.01
N GLY A 10 -62.89 -1.17 -15.38
CA GLY A 10 -63.49 0.02 -14.76
C GLY A 10 -62.49 1.17 -14.80
N VAL A 11 -62.69 2.11 -15.73
CA VAL A 11 -62.05 3.44 -15.73
C VAL A 11 -63.17 4.45 -15.60
N SER A 12 -62.93 5.50 -14.81
CA SER A 12 -63.64 6.80 -14.65
C SER A 12 -63.99 7.02 -13.17
N LEU A 13 -63.82 8.18 -12.53
CA LEU A 13 -63.57 9.55 -12.98
C LEU A 13 -63.18 10.40 -11.73
N LEU A 14 -62.40 11.48 -11.96
CA LEU A 14 -62.29 12.73 -11.20
C LEU A 14 -61.91 12.75 -9.70
N LEU A 15 -60.82 13.48 -9.41
CA LEU A 15 -60.88 14.65 -8.50
C LEU A 15 -59.71 15.60 -8.80
N VAL A 16 -60.06 16.84 -9.12
CA VAL A 16 -59.16 18.00 -9.26
C VAL A 16 -58.97 18.62 -7.88
N ALA A 17 -57.73 18.83 -7.46
CA ALA A 17 -57.38 19.82 -6.46
C ALA A 17 -55.98 20.37 -6.81
N GLY A 18 -55.92 21.67 -7.07
CA GLY A 18 -54.70 22.40 -7.35
C GLY A 18 -54.02 22.94 -6.09
N ALA A 19 -52.83 23.49 -6.36
CA ALA A 19 -51.98 24.33 -5.49
C ALA A 19 -51.14 23.61 -4.43
N LEU A 20 -49.85 23.44 -4.74
CA LEU A 20 -48.72 24.10 -4.06
C LEU A 20 -47.42 23.55 -4.67
N GLY A 21 -46.73 24.40 -5.45
CA GLY A 21 -45.40 24.10 -5.94
C GLY A 21 -44.41 24.08 -4.79
N LEU A 22 -44.01 22.88 -4.35
CA LEU A 22 -42.72 22.66 -3.71
C LEU A 22 -41.85 21.94 -4.74
N GLY A 23 -40.98 22.70 -5.40
CA GLY A 23 -39.89 22.14 -6.19
C GLY A 23 -38.95 21.41 -5.23
N ALA A 24 -39.11 20.10 -5.10
CA ALA A 24 -38.09 19.23 -4.54
C ALA A 24 -36.92 19.20 -5.53
N ALA A 25 -35.95 20.10 -5.34
CA ALA A 25 -34.64 19.94 -5.94
C ALA A 25 -34.02 18.68 -5.32
N PRO A 26 -33.67 17.65 -6.10
CA PRO A 26 -32.84 16.59 -5.56
C PRO A 26 -31.50 17.24 -5.22
N SER A 27 -31.17 17.23 -3.93
CA SER A 27 -29.83 17.45 -3.44
C SER A 27 -28.95 16.35 -4.03
N THR A 28 -28.38 16.62 -5.20
CA THR A 28 -27.27 15.84 -5.72
C THR A 28 -26.11 16.08 -4.77
N ALA A 29 -25.97 15.19 -3.79
CA ALA A 29 -24.72 14.98 -3.11
C ALA A 29 -23.65 14.94 -4.19
N ALA A 30 -22.72 15.90 -4.14
CA ALA A 30 -21.60 15.92 -5.05
C ALA A 30 -20.84 14.62 -4.83
N ASP A 31 -21.00 13.68 -5.76
CA ASP A 31 -20.06 12.59 -5.94
C ASP A 31 -18.69 13.26 -6.04
N THR A 32 -17.89 13.05 -5.00
CA THR A 32 -16.46 13.33 -5.05
C THR A 32 -15.91 12.31 -6.02
N SER A 33 -15.95 12.66 -7.32
CA SER A 33 -15.40 11.82 -8.37
C SER A 33 -13.96 11.51 -7.98
N ALA A 34 -13.67 10.22 -7.75
CA ALA A 34 -12.33 9.74 -7.55
C ALA A 34 -11.44 10.38 -8.62
N ALA A 35 -10.35 11.04 -8.20
CA ALA A 35 -9.37 11.58 -9.11
C ALA A 35 -8.99 10.50 -10.14
N ALA A 36 -8.84 10.89 -11.41
CA ALA A 36 -8.42 10.00 -12.48
C ALA A 36 -7.24 9.11 -12.02
N PRO A 37 -7.18 7.83 -12.43
CA PRO A 37 -6.13 6.93 -11.98
C PRO A 37 -4.76 7.57 -12.24
N SER A 38 -3.96 7.69 -11.18
CA SER A 38 -2.57 8.13 -11.27
C SER A 38 -1.87 7.37 -12.40
N ALA A 39 -1.05 8.03 -13.21
CA ALA A 39 -0.29 7.33 -14.24
C ALA A 39 0.76 6.39 -13.61
N ILE A 40 1.07 5.28 -14.29
CA ILE A 40 2.28 4.51 -14.00
C ILE A 40 3.48 5.44 -14.23
N PRO A 41 4.43 5.56 -13.28
CA PRO A 41 5.56 6.46 -13.46
C PRO A 41 6.41 6.02 -14.64
N ALA A 42 6.88 6.98 -15.44
CA ALA A 42 7.92 6.71 -16.43
C ALA A 42 9.20 6.22 -15.71
N PRO A 43 10.01 5.33 -16.32
CA PRO A 43 11.28 4.90 -15.73
C PRO A 43 12.23 6.05 -15.31
N SER A 44 12.15 7.18 -16.03
CA SER A 44 12.89 8.41 -15.72
C SER A 44 12.49 9.02 -14.38
N ALA A 45 11.25 8.84 -13.92
CA ALA A 45 10.79 9.34 -12.62
C ALA A 45 11.49 8.62 -11.46
N TYR A 46 11.61 7.30 -11.50
CA TYR A 46 12.37 6.53 -10.49
C TYR A 46 13.86 6.87 -10.50
N THR A 47 14.42 7.05 -11.70
CA THR A 47 15.83 7.46 -11.85
C THR A 47 16.07 8.85 -11.26
N LEU A 48 15.15 9.78 -11.50
CA LEU A 48 15.20 11.14 -10.96
C LEU A 48 15.00 11.14 -9.44
N ASP A 49 14.07 10.35 -8.92
CA ASP A 49 13.83 10.18 -7.49
C ASP A 49 15.10 9.71 -6.77
N ALA A 50 15.71 8.63 -7.25
CA ALA A 50 16.97 8.12 -6.71
C ALA A 50 18.13 9.15 -6.84
N LYS A 51 18.14 9.99 -7.89
CA LYS A 51 19.13 11.06 -8.05
C LYS A 51 18.90 12.20 -7.06
N VAL A 52 17.64 12.56 -6.80
CA VAL A 52 17.24 13.57 -5.82
C VAL A 52 17.62 13.10 -4.43
N ASP A 53 17.29 11.87 -4.08
CA ASP A 53 17.65 11.27 -2.78
C ASP A 53 19.17 11.34 -2.53
N ARG A 54 20.00 10.89 -3.49
CA ARG A 54 21.47 11.01 -3.38
C ARG A 54 21.99 12.45 -3.28
N ALA A 55 21.33 13.40 -3.93
CA ALA A 55 21.80 14.78 -4.00
C ALA A 55 21.35 15.64 -2.81
N LEU A 56 20.18 15.34 -2.24
CA LEU A 56 19.56 16.14 -1.18
C LEU A 56 19.52 15.43 0.18
N GLY A 57 19.33 14.11 0.21
CA GLY A 57 19.09 13.37 1.45
C GLY A 57 18.06 14.06 2.33
N ALA A 58 18.41 14.32 3.60
CA ALA A 58 17.57 15.01 4.57
C ALA A 58 17.19 16.47 4.22
N ALA A 59 17.73 17.04 3.14
CA ALA A 59 17.40 18.39 2.68
C ALA A 59 16.09 18.48 1.87
N THR A 60 15.47 17.35 1.54
CA THR A 60 14.11 17.27 0.98
C THR A 60 13.13 16.73 2.02
N ALA A 61 11.87 17.17 2.01
CA ALA A 61 10.81 16.58 2.84
C ALA A 61 10.07 15.44 2.12
N GLY A 62 10.67 14.90 1.06
CA GLY A 62 10.13 13.83 0.22
C GLY A 62 9.74 14.30 -1.18
N THR A 63 9.48 13.32 -2.04
CA THR A 63 9.06 13.49 -3.43
C THR A 63 7.66 12.94 -3.64
N TYR A 64 6.94 13.50 -4.62
CA TYR A 64 5.67 12.96 -5.04
C TYR A 64 5.46 13.16 -6.54
N LEU A 65 4.59 12.34 -7.13
CA LEU A 65 4.10 12.56 -8.49
C LEU A 65 2.89 13.49 -8.48
N ASP A 66 3.01 14.60 -9.19
CA ASP A 66 1.90 15.51 -9.40
C ASP A 66 0.84 14.85 -10.30
N ALA A 67 -0.38 14.70 -9.78
CA ALA A 67 -1.44 13.96 -10.45
C ALA A 67 -1.86 14.59 -11.80
N LYS A 68 -1.66 15.89 -11.99
CA LYS A 68 -2.06 16.60 -13.22
C LYS A 68 -1.00 16.48 -14.31
N THR A 69 0.27 16.56 -13.93
CA THR A 69 1.39 16.64 -14.87
C THR A 69 2.16 15.34 -15.01
N GLY A 70 1.99 14.39 -14.09
CA GLY A 70 2.79 13.16 -14.00
C GLY A 70 4.27 13.41 -13.68
N LYS A 71 4.64 14.64 -13.31
CA LYS A 71 6.03 15.02 -13.02
C LYS A 71 6.37 14.76 -11.57
N LEU A 72 7.61 14.33 -11.33
CA LEU A 72 8.18 14.27 -9.99
C LEU A 72 8.39 15.68 -9.45
N VAL A 73 7.77 15.94 -8.30
CA VAL A 73 7.93 17.15 -7.51
C VAL A 73 8.74 16.83 -6.27
N VAL A 74 9.79 17.61 -6.05
CA VAL A 74 10.67 17.52 -4.89
C VAL A 74 10.31 18.64 -3.93
N THR A 75 10.02 18.28 -2.68
CA THR A 75 9.74 19.27 -1.65
C THR A 75 11.02 19.72 -0.98
N VAL A 76 11.19 21.03 -0.79
CA VAL A 76 12.39 21.62 -0.17
C VAL A 76 12.03 22.76 0.76
N THR A 77 12.89 23.05 1.73
CA THR A 77 12.69 24.14 2.71
C THR A 77 13.67 25.31 2.54
N THR A 78 14.79 25.11 1.84
CA THR A 78 15.86 26.13 1.72
C THR A 78 16.20 26.46 0.27
N ASP A 79 16.72 27.66 0.03
CA ASP A 79 17.19 28.07 -1.31
C ASP A 79 18.35 27.21 -1.81
N ARG A 80 19.19 26.72 -0.90
CA ARG A 80 20.28 25.80 -1.24
C ARG A 80 19.72 24.49 -1.78
N ALA A 81 18.79 23.87 -1.04
CA ALA A 81 18.15 22.62 -1.44
C ALA A 81 17.36 22.80 -2.75
N GLU A 82 16.68 23.94 -2.92
CA GLU A 82 15.99 24.27 -4.17
C GLU A 82 16.94 24.33 -5.36
N LYS A 83 18.07 25.01 -5.25
CA LYS A 83 19.09 25.08 -6.32
C LYS A 83 19.63 23.68 -6.65
N GLN A 84 19.92 22.87 -5.63
CA GLN A 84 20.39 21.49 -5.81
C GLN A 84 19.34 20.61 -6.50
N ALA A 85 18.06 20.68 -6.09
CA ALA A 85 16.97 19.92 -6.71
C ALA A 85 16.70 20.36 -8.15
N ARG A 86 16.75 21.66 -8.46
CA ARG A 86 16.61 22.13 -9.84
C ARG A 86 17.76 21.62 -10.74
N ALA A 87 18.98 21.53 -10.20
CA ALA A 87 20.12 20.96 -10.93
C ALA A 87 19.97 19.47 -11.25
N THR A 88 19.10 18.73 -10.55
CA THR A 88 18.81 17.34 -10.92
C THR A 88 17.86 17.22 -12.11
N GLY A 89 17.15 18.29 -12.46
CA GLY A 89 16.06 18.33 -13.45
C GLY A 89 14.67 18.23 -12.84
N ALA A 90 14.55 18.26 -11.51
CA ALA A 90 13.28 18.09 -10.82
C ALA A 90 12.42 19.36 -10.80
N THR A 91 11.09 19.17 -10.75
CA THR A 91 10.17 20.24 -10.38
C THR A 91 10.27 20.42 -8.87
N VAL A 92 10.40 21.66 -8.40
CA VAL A 92 10.58 21.94 -6.97
C VAL A 92 9.37 22.64 -6.40
N ARG A 93 8.96 22.23 -5.19
CA ARG A 93 7.97 22.93 -4.38
C ARG A 93 8.55 23.30 -3.02
N ARG A 94 8.45 24.59 -2.68
CA ARG A 94 8.80 25.09 -1.35
C ARG A 94 7.74 24.64 -0.35
N VAL A 95 8.18 24.12 0.80
CA VAL A 95 7.30 23.66 1.89
C VAL A 95 7.78 24.20 3.23
N ALA A 96 6.92 24.12 4.26
CA ALA A 96 7.19 24.71 5.57
C ALA A 96 8.05 23.80 6.47
N ARG A 97 7.88 22.47 6.36
CA ARG A 97 8.54 21.47 7.20
C ARG A 97 9.57 20.69 6.39
N SER A 98 10.75 20.51 6.98
CA SER A 98 11.83 19.66 6.47
C SER A 98 11.57 18.18 6.78
N ALA A 99 12.31 17.26 6.15
CA ALA A 99 12.28 15.84 6.53
C ALA A 99 12.56 15.66 8.02
N ALA A 100 13.64 16.28 8.54
CA ALA A 100 13.99 16.19 9.95
C ALA A 100 12.86 16.62 10.90
N GLN A 101 12.05 17.61 10.52
CA GLN A 101 10.88 18.02 11.32
C GLN A 101 9.73 17.02 11.25
N LEU A 102 9.52 16.36 10.10
CA LEU A 102 8.52 15.30 9.95
C LEU A 102 8.97 14.02 10.67
N ASP A 103 10.27 13.68 10.60
CA ASP A 103 10.87 12.56 11.32
C ASP A 103 10.77 12.76 12.84
N ALA A 104 11.11 13.94 13.36
CA ALA A 104 10.94 14.26 14.78
C ALA A 104 9.47 14.17 15.25
N ALA A 105 8.51 14.51 14.37
CA ALA A 105 7.10 14.33 14.66
C ALA A 105 6.72 12.83 14.74
N MET A 106 7.24 11.98 13.84
CA MET A 106 7.06 10.53 13.91
C MET A 106 7.75 9.91 15.13
N GLU A 107 8.93 10.38 15.52
CA GLU A 107 9.62 9.96 16.75
C GLU A 107 8.80 10.31 18.00
N THR A 108 8.18 11.49 18.02
CA THR A 108 7.27 11.89 19.11
C THR A 108 6.03 10.98 19.15
N LEU A 109 5.45 10.64 17.99
CA LEU A 109 4.34 9.69 17.91
C LEU A 109 4.76 8.29 18.40
N GLU A 110 5.95 7.81 18.03
CA GLU A 110 6.48 6.53 18.49
C GLU A 110 6.70 6.51 20.01
N ALA A 111 7.27 7.57 20.59
CA ALA A 111 7.53 7.65 22.01
C ALA A 111 6.24 7.82 22.85
N GLU A 112 5.29 8.60 22.34
CA GLU A 112 4.19 9.11 23.17
C GLU A 112 2.80 8.66 22.70
N ALA A 113 2.64 8.10 21.50
CA ALA A 113 1.36 7.69 20.91
C ALA A 113 1.41 6.34 20.17
N LYS A 114 2.38 5.47 20.49
CA LYS A 114 2.43 4.11 19.97
C LYS A 114 1.27 3.27 20.47
N ILE A 115 0.27 3.11 19.60
CA ILE A 115 -1.01 2.49 19.88
C ILE A 115 -1.26 1.42 18.82
N THR A 116 -1.54 0.18 19.23
CA THR A 116 -1.96 -0.88 18.30
C THR A 116 -3.19 -0.43 17.50
N GLY A 117 -3.17 -0.68 16.19
CA GLY A 117 -4.25 -0.21 15.30
C GLY A 117 -4.06 1.23 14.79
N THR A 118 -2.87 1.80 14.98
CA THR A 118 -2.46 3.06 14.32
C THR A 118 -1.38 2.82 13.28
N SER A 119 -1.33 3.70 12.29
CA SER A 119 -0.26 3.73 11.32
C SER A 119 -0.01 5.16 10.88
N TRP A 120 1.25 5.58 10.76
CA TRP A 120 1.62 6.95 10.39
C TRP A 120 2.79 7.00 9.42
N GLY A 121 2.78 7.91 8.46
CA GLY A 121 3.89 8.11 7.53
C GLY A 121 3.85 9.47 6.85
N ILE A 122 4.86 9.76 6.05
CA ILE A 122 5.03 11.07 5.41
C ILE A 122 4.19 11.15 4.14
N ASP A 123 3.37 12.21 4.03
CA ASP A 123 2.78 12.66 2.77
C ASP A 123 3.44 13.98 2.33
N PRO A 124 4.38 13.94 1.38
CA PRO A 124 5.05 15.15 0.89
C PRO A 124 4.13 16.05 0.06
N ARG A 125 2.93 15.59 -0.34
CA ARG A 125 1.96 16.45 -1.05
C ARG A 125 1.34 17.47 -0.10
N THR A 126 1.11 17.09 1.15
CA THR A 126 0.54 17.94 2.20
C THR A 126 1.60 18.48 3.16
N ASN A 127 2.84 17.98 3.09
CA ASN A 127 3.96 18.32 3.98
C ASN A 127 3.61 18.08 5.46
N LYS A 128 3.02 16.89 5.70
CA LYS A 128 2.55 16.41 7.00
C LYS A 128 2.85 14.92 7.20
N VAL A 129 2.75 14.48 8.46
CA VAL A 129 2.63 13.07 8.84
C VAL A 129 1.14 12.70 8.79
N ALA A 130 0.77 11.80 7.89
CA ALA A 130 -0.58 11.26 7.77
C ALA A 130 -0.74 10.07 8.71
N VAL A 131 -1.61 10.20 9.72
CA VAL A 131 -1.92 9.18 10.71
C VAL A 131 -3.29 8.59 10.43
N GLU A 132 -3.37 7.28 10.35
CA GLU A 132 -4.62 6.53 10.30
C GLU A 132 -4.77 5.74 11.60
N ALA A 133 -5.94 5.86 12.24
CA ALA A 133 -6.34 5.10 13.42
C ALA A 133 -7.55 4.24 13.07
N ASP A 134 -7.43 2.93 13.24
CA ASP A 134 -8.46 1.97 12.84
C ASP A 134 -9.62 1.89 13.86
N SER A 135 -10.57 0.98 13.60
CA SER A 135 -11.77 0.84 14.43
C SER A 135 -11.53 0.22 15.81
N SER A 136 -10.37 -0.43 16.04
CA SER A 136 -9.99 -0.99 17.34
C SER A 136 -9.44 0.07 18.30
N VAL A 137 -9.00 1.23 17.79
CA VAL A 137 -8.43 2.30 18.62
C VAL A 137 -9.51 2.92 19.52
N SER A 138 -9.33 2.73 20.82
CA SER A 138 -10.27 3.17 21.85
C SER A 138 -10.43 4.70 21.88
N ALA A 139 -11.52 5.20 22.44
CA ALA A 139 -11.72 6.66 22.62
C ALA A 139 -10.62 7.29 23.48
N ARG A 140 -10.12 6.55 24.49
CA ARG A 140 -9.02 7.01 25.35
C ARG A 140 -7.72 7.13 24.57
N ASP A 141 -7.40 6.13 23.75
CA ASP A 141 -6.17 6.13 22.96
C ASP A 141 -6.23 7.16 21.83
N MET A 142 -7.41 7.38 21.24
CA MET A 142 -7.61 8.50 20.32
C MET A 142 -7.36 9.85 20.99
N ALA A 143 -7.91 10.09 22.17
CA ALA A 143 -7.69 11.36 22.88
C ALA A 143 -6.21 11.58 23.20
N ARG A 144 -5.47 10.49 23.53
CA ARG A 144 -4.02 10.52 23.69
C ARG A 144 -3.32 10.90 22.37
N LEU A 145 -3.69 10.26 21.27
CA LEU A 145 -3.12 10.53 19.95
C LEU A 145 -3.36 11.98 19.51
N GLU A 146 -4.58 12.50 19.71
CA GLU A 146 -4.96 13.89 19.42
C GLU A 146 -4.15 14.88 20.27
N ALA A 147 -4.02 14.65 21.58
CA ALA A 147 -3.23 15.50 22.47
C ALA A 147 -1.74 15.53 22.10
N VAL A 148 -1.18 14.42 21.59
CA VAL A 148 0.19 14.40 21.05
C VAL A 148 0.28 15.19 19.75
N ALA A 149 -0.68 15.00 18.84
CA ALA A 149 -0.71 15.72 17.56
C ALA A 149 -0.88 17.24 17.71
N GLU A 150 -1.66 17.72 18.68
CA GLU A 150 -1.82 19.14 18.98
C GLU A 150 -0.48 19.81 19.33
N ARG A 151 0.35 19.16 20.14
CA ARG A 151 1.69 19.66 20.50
C ARG A 151 2.66 19.71 19.31
N LEU A 152 2.38 18.95 18.25
CA LEU A 152 3.19 18.91 17.03
C LEU A 152 2.83 20.03 16.03
N GLY A 153 2.01 21.01 16.43
CA GLY A 153 1.87 22.29 15.71
C GLY A 153 1.36 22.11 14.27
N GLY A 154 0.39 21.22 14.07
CA GLY A 154 -0.23 20.93 12.76
C GLY A 154 0.65 20.14 11.80
N ALA A 155 1.73 19.51 12.29
CA ALA A 155 2.55 18.58 11.49
C ALA A 155 1.84 17.24 11.23
N VAL A 156 0.84 16.91 12.04
CA VAL A 156 0.13 15.64 12.02
C VAL A 156 -1.29 15.85 11.50
N ASP A 157 -1.75 14.96 10.63
CA ASP A 157 -3.12 14.87 10.16
C ASP A 157 -3.69 13.51 10.56
N ILE A 158 -4.73 13.49 11.40
CA ILE A 158 -5.31 12.24 11.93
C ILE A 158 -6.62 11.94 11.20
N GLN A 159 -6.72 10.71 10.71
CA GLN A 159 -7.93 10.17 10.13
C GLN A 159 -8.32 8.86 10.82
N ARG A 160 -9.62 8.69 11.13
CA ARG A 160 -10.17 7.37 11.46
C ARG A 160 -10.45 6.58 10.19
N VAL A 161 -10.06 5.30 10.17
CA VAL A 161 -10.31 4.38 9.06
C VAL A 161 -11.13 3.18 9.51
N PRO A 162 -11.99 2.63 8.63
CA PRO A 162 -12.75 1.42 8.96
C PRO A 162 -11.82 0.20 9.04
N GLY A 163 -12.30 -0.85 9.72
CA GLY A 163 -11.59 -2.13 9.87
C GLY A 163 -10.45 -2.07 10.89
N GLU A 164 -9.51 -3.01 10.80
CA GLU A 164 -8.39 -3.16 11.75
C GLU A 164 -7.11 -3.52 11.01
N PHE A 165 -5.99 -2.86 11.36
CA PHE A 165 -4.68 -3.17 10.79
C PHE A 165 -4.24 -4.57 11.20
N ARG A 166 -4.18 -5.48 10.23
CA ARG A 166 -3.81 -6.87 10.45
C ARG A 166 -2.88 -7.36 9.36
N ARG A 167 -2.03 -8.32 9.72
CA ARG A 167 -1.36 -9.19 8.76
C ARG A 167 -2.41 -10.03 8.03
N GLU A 168 -2.17 -10.30 6.77
CA GLU A 168 -3.14 -10.96 5.91
C GLU A 168 -2.68 -12.37 5.54
N VAL A 169 -2.64 -13.28 6.51
CA VAL A 169 -2.38 -14.73 6.32
C VAL A 169 -3.71 -15.49 6.34
N LEU A 170 -3.88 -16.55 5.55
CA LEU A 170 -5.05 -17.47 5.60
C LEU A 170 -4.61 -18.94 5.47
N GLY A 171 -5.54 -19.89 5.33
CA GLY A 171 -5.26 -21.23 4.77
C GLY A 171 -5.63 -21.30 3.28
N GLY A 172 -4.99 -22.17 2.46
CA GLY A 172 -5.35 -22.40 1.03
C GLY A 172 -4.36 -21.86 -0.03
N GLY A 173 -4.71 -21.76 -1.33
CA GLY A 173 -3.82 -21.62 -2.53
C GLY A 173 -2.89 -20.43 -2.72
N ALA A 174 -1.62 -20.53 -2.34
CA ALA A 174 -0.50 -19.62 -2.61
C ALA A 174 0.80 -20.35 -2.21
N ILE A 175 1.87 -19.73 -1.69
CA ILE A 175 2.92 -20.52 -1.00
C ILE A 175 2.37 -21.00 0.36
N TYR A 176 2.69 -22.24 0.73
CA TYR A 176 2.15 -22.90 1.92
C TYR A 176 3.25 -23.32 2.89
N GLY A 177 3.07 -23.03 4.17
CA GLY A 177 3.99 -23.45 5.23
C GLY A 177 3.29 -23.45 6.59
N GLY A 178 3.53 -24.47 7.42
CA GLY A 178 3.00 -24.54 8.79
C GLY A 178 1.47 -24.43 8.87
N GLY A 179 0.76 -25.02 7.91
CA GLY A 179 -0.71 -24.95 7.82
C GLY A 179 -1.26 -23.60 7.35
N SER A 180 -0.39 -22.64 7.02
CA SER A 180 -0.75 -21.29 6.57
C SER A 180 -0.46 -21.10 5.09
N ARG A 181 -1.16 -20.14 4.51
CA ARG A 181 -1.07 -19.61 3.17
C ARG A 181 -0.57 -18.17 3.21
N CYS A 182 0.46 -17.93 2.42
CA CYS A 182 0.93 -16.60 2.04
C CYS A 182 1.19 -16.54 0.53
N SER A 183 1.32 -15.36 -0.05
CA SER A 183 1.72 -15.19 -1.44
C SER A 183 3.24 -15.00 -1.56
N ALA A 184 3.81 -15.28 -2.73
CA ALA A 184 5.18 -14.89 -3.07
C ALA A 184 5.17 -13.55 -3.81
N ALA A 185 6.19 -12.71 -3.61
CA ALA A 185 6.25 -11.39 -4.23
C ALA A 185 7.03 -11.48 -5.54
N PHE A 186 8.34 -11.77 -5.45
CA PHE A 186 9.21 -11.79 -6.61
C PHE A 186 10.18 -12.96 -6.52
N ASN A 187 10.41 -13.60 -7.66
CA ASN A 187 11.57 -14.47 -7.81
C ASN A 187 12.83 -13.61 -7.90
N VAL A 188 13.87 -14.03 -7.21
CA VAL A 188 15.14 -13.33 -7.12
C VAL A 188 16.30 -14.34 -7.21
N THR A 189 17.49 -13.85 -7.52
CA THR A 189 18.66 -14.71 -7.70
C THR A 189 19.89 -14.13 -7.02
N LYS A 190 20.78 -15.04 -6.58
CA LYS A 190 22.14 -14.75 -6.13
C LYS A 190 23.03 -15.95 -6.48
N GLY A 191 24.17 -15.70 -7.11
CA GLY A 191 25.16 -16.73 -7.41
C GLY A 191 24.63 -17.92 -8.22
N GLY A 192 23.65 -17.70 -9.10
CA GLY A 192 23.01 -18.75 -9.91
C GLY A 192 21.90 -19.54 -9.18
N ALA A 193 21.77 -19.39 -7.86
CA ALA A 193 20.66 -19.97 -7.11
C ALA A 193 19.38 -19.14 -7.26
N ARG A 194 18.23 -19.81 -7.16
CA ARG A 194 16.89 -19.21 -7.26
C ARG A 194 16.22 -19.14 -5.89
N TYR A 195 15.53 -18.03 -5.69
CA TYR A 195 14.82 -17.72 -4.47
C TYR A 195 13.50 -17.05 -4.81
N PHE A 196 12.61 -16.97 -3.84
CA PHE A 196 11.54 -15.99 -3.83
C PHE A 196 11.55 -15.20 -2.53
N VAL A 197 11.19 -13.92 -2.61
CA VAL A 197 10.91 -13.10 -1.43
C VAL A 197 9.41 -13.10 -1.13
N THR A 198 9.09 -13.06 0.17
CA THR A 198 7.73 -13.03 0.71
C THR A 198 7.75 -12.27 2.04
N ALA A 199 6.62 -12.18 2.74
CA ALA A 199 6.54 -11.49 4.02
C ALA A 199 7.35 -12.21 5.13
N GLY A 200 7.92 -11.43 6.05
CA GLY A 200 8.67 -11.93 7.19
C GLY A 200 7.76 -12.69 8.14
N HIS A 201 6.58 -12.14 8.42
CA HIS A 201 5.61 -12.81 9.28
C HIS A 201 5.11 -14.15 8.72
N CYS A 202 5.20 -14.35 7.40
CA CYS A 202 4.92 -15.63 6.75
C CYS A 202 6.07 -16.61 6.98
N THR A 203 7.30 -16.21 6.67
CA THR A 203 8.51 -17.03 6.87
C THR A 203 8.80 -17.37 8.34
N ASN A 204 8.27 -16.61 9.30
CA ASN A 204 8.31 -16.99 10.71
C ASN A 204 7.47 -18.25 11.02
N ILE A 205 6.45 -18.55 10.22
CA ILE A 205 5.53 -19.69 10.46
C ILE A 205 6.17 -21.03 10.12
N SER A 206 7.00 -21.09 9.07
CA SER A 206 7.55 -22.35 8.56
C SER A 206 8.92 -22.19 7.92
N ALA A 207 9.77 -23.20 8.12
CA ALA A 207 11.00 -23.37 7.37
C ALA A 207 10.76 -23.96 5.97
N ASN A 208 9.73 -24.78 5.79
CA ASN A 208 9.45 -25.48 4.52
C ASN A 208 8.24 -24.86 3.82
N TRP A 209 8.35 -24.70 2.51
CA TRP A 209 7.32 -24.09 1.67
C TRP A 209 6.95 -24.97 0.49
N SER A 210 5.65 -25.07 0.20
CA SER A 210 5.07 -25.82 -0.92
C SER A 210 4.23 -24.91 -1.82
N ALA A 211 4.06 -25.27 -3.10
CA ALA A 211 3.19 -24.54 -4.05
C ALA A 211 1.69 -24.88 -3.89
N SER A 212 1.37 -25.96 -3.17
CA SER A 212 0.02 -26.45 -2.94
C SER A 212 -0.14 -26.95 -1.51
N SER A 213 -1.38 -26.96 -1.02
CA SER A 213 -1.71 -27.44 0.32
C SER A 213 -1.34 -28.92 0.45
N GLY A 214 -0.46 -29.26 1.38
CA GLY A 214 0.03 -30.64 1.54
C GLY A 214 0.89 -31.13 0.36
N GLY A 215 1.31 -30.24 -0.54
CA GLY A 215 2.20 -30.58 -1.66
C GLY A 215 3.65 -30.76 -1.23
N SER A 216 4.46 -31.24 -2.17
CA SER A 216 5.91 -31.35 -1.99
C SER A 216 6.55 -30.00 -1.71
N VAL A 217 7.60 -30.03 -0.87
CA VAL A 217 8.41 -28.85 -0.56
C VAL A 217 9.12 -28.38 -1.84
N ILE A 218 8.90 -27.12 -2.21
CA ILE A 218 9.55 -26.45 -3.35
C ILE A 218 10.77 -25.64 -2.90
N GLY A 219 10.79 -25.23 -1.63
CA GLY A 219 11.85 -24.40 -1.10
C GLY A 219 11.88 -24.31 0.42
N VAL A 220 13.02 -23.85 0.92
CA VAL A 220 13.32 -23.71 2.35
C VAL A 220 13.69 -22.28 2.70
N ARG A 221 13.21 -21.79 3.84
CA ARG A 221 13.52 -20.45 4.34
C ARG A 221 15.01 -20.29 4.58
N GLU A 222 15.58 -19.19 4.08
CA GLU A 222 16.96 -18.78 4.38
C GLU A 222 17.05 -17.52 5.25
N GLY A 223 15.99 -16.72 5.29
CA GLY A 223 15.95 -15.52 6.11
C GLY A 223 14.54 -15.06 6.40
N SER A 224 14.37 -14.37 7.53
CA SER A 224 13.13 -13.74 7.93
C SER A 224 13.42 -12.56 8.86
N SER A 225 12.64 -11.49 8.74
CA SER A 225 12.66 -10.34 9.63
C SER A 225 11.22 -9.85 9.83
N PHE A 226 10.67 -10.11 11.02
CA PHE A 226 9.36 -9.61 11.49
C PHE A 226 9.22 -9.81 13.01
N PRO A 227 8.71 -8.82 13.79
CA PRO A 227 8.33 -7.45 13.39
C PRO A 227 9.59 -6.58 13.13
N THR A 228 9.50 -5.25 13.27
CA THR A 228 10.49 -4.24 12.80
C THR A 228 10.44 -4.04 11.28
N ASN A 229 10.64 -5.13 10.52
CA ASN A 229 10.46 -5.18 9.07
C ASN A 229 9.40 -6.23 8.73
N ASP A 230 9.07 -6.40 7.45
CA ASP A 230 8.22 -7.53 7.05
C ASP A 230 8.65 -8.14 5.71
N TYR A 231 9.83 -8.77 5.72
CA TYR A 231 10.35 -9.54 4.59
C TYR A 231 11.00 -10.84 5.02
N GLY A 232 10.98 -11.82 4.12
CA GLY A 232 11.67 -13.09 4.23
C GLY A 232 12.07 -13.62 2.87
N ILE A 233 12.98 -14.57 2.86
CA ILE A 233 13.49 -15.19 1.65
C ILE A 233 13.47 -16.71 1.77
N VAL A 234 13.06 -17.37 0.70
CA VAL A 234 12.99 -18.83 0.58
C VAL A 234 13.81 -19.25 -0.64
N ARG A 235 14.73 -20.19 -0.46
CA ARG A 235 15.52 -20.79 -1.54
C ARG A 235 14.74 -21.93 -2.17
N TYR A 236 14.67 -21.96 -3.50
CA TYR A 236 14.16 -23.12 -4.23
C TYR A 236 15.12 -24.32 -4.08
N THR A 237 14.58 -25.48 -3.73
CA THR A 237 15.35 -26.71 -3.48
C THR A 237 14.87 -27.90 -4.30
N ASP A 238 13.80 -27.73 -5.06
CA ASP A 238 13.19 -28.75 -5.93
C ASP A 238 13.84 -28.85 -7.33
N GLY A 239 14.89 -28.06 -7.58
CA GLY A 239 15.57 -27.98 -8.88
C GLY A 239 14.85 -27.12 -9.91
N SER A 240 13.73 -26.48 -9.55
CA SER A 240 13.02 -25.57 -10.44
C SER A 240 13.82 -24.27 -10.68
N SER A 241 13.59 -23.66 -11.85
CA SER A 241 14.09 -22.31 -12.17
C SER A 241 12.94 -21.47 -12.72
N PRO A 242 12.04 -20.97 -11.85
CA PRO A 242 10.87 -20.22 -12.28
C PRO A 242 11.27 -18.90 -12.96
N ALA A 243 10.42 -18.38 -13.82
CA ALA A 243 10.60 -17.08 -14.45
C ALA A 243 10.45 -15.93 -13.43
N GLY A 244 11.11 -14.80 -13.64
CA GLY A 244 10.97 -13.61 -12.80
C GLY A 244 9.75 -12.77 -13.15
N THR A 245 8.59 -13.42 -13.15
CA THR A 245 7.32 -12.78 -13.51
C THR A 245 6.35 -12.79 -12.33
N VAL A 246 5.40 -11.85 -12.34
CA VAL A 246 4.26 -11.79 -11.42
C VAL A 246 3.02 -12.32 -12.14
N ASP A 247 2.29 -13.21 -11.49
CA ASP A 247 1.01 -13.72 -12.02
C ASP A 247 -0.05 -12.60 -12.02
N LEU A 248 -0.73 -12.42 -13.16
CA LEU A 248 -1.82 -11.46 -13.32
C LEU A 248 -3.21 -12.10 -13.12
N TYR A 249 -3.25 -13.40 -12.83
CA TYR A 249 -4.47 -14.18 -12.58
C TYR A 249 -5.53 -14.10 -13.70
N ASN A 250 -5.08 -13.79 -14.92
CA ASN A 250 -5.89 -13.69 -16.12
C ASN A 250 -5.35 -14.55 -17.27
N GLY A 251 -4.48 -15.52 -16.95
CA GLY A 251 -3.78 -16.36 -17.93
C GLY A 251 -2.50 -15.74 -18.50
N SER A 252 -2.13 -14.52 -18.08
CA SER A 252 -0.88 -13.85 -18.44
C SER A 252 -0.03 -13.55 -17.21
N THR A 253 1.23 -13.18 -17.43
CA THR A 253 2.15 -12.74 -16.39
C THR A 253 2.77 -11.39 -16.73
N ARG A 254 3.30 -10.70 -15.73
CA ARG A 254 4.06 -9.45 -15.87
C ARG A 254 5.54 -9.73 -15.62
N ASP A 255 6.36 -9.47 -16.63
CA ASP A 255 7.82 -9.52 -16.48
C ASP A 255 8.33 -8.41 -15.55
N ILE A 256 9.26 -8.75 -14.64
CA ILE A 256 9.82 -7.84 -13.65
C ILE A 256 11.31 -7.71 -13.90
N THR A 257 11.73 -6.52 -14.32
CA THR A 257 13.08 -6.28 -14.83
C THR A 257 13.91 -5.33 -13.96
N SER A 258 13.27 -4.70 -12.96
CA SER A 258 13.93 -3.74 -12.08
C SER A 258 13.18 -3.63 -10.75
N ALA A 259 13.84 -3.01 -9.77
CA ALA A 259 13.25 -2.69 -8.48
C ALA A 259 13.51 -1.22 -8.13
N ALA A 260 12.53 -0.58 -7.48
CA ALA A 260 12.63 0.81 -7.03
C ALA A 260 11.79 1.04 -5.77
N ASN A 261 12.05 2.16 -5.09
CA ASN A 261 11.16 2.63 -4.03
C ASN A 261 9.90 3.24 -4.64
N ALA A 262 8.78 3.10 -3.94
CA ALA A 262 7.52 3.69 -4.33
C ALA A 262 7.51 5.21 -4.07
N VAL A 263 6.90 5.96 -4.99
CA VAL A 263 6.75 7.42 -4.87
C VAL A 263 5.29 7.79 -4.58
N VAL A 264 5.06 8.69 -3.64
CA VAL A 264 3.69 9.14 -3.30
C VAL A 264 2.98 9.70 -4.52
N GLY A 265 1.73 9.31 -4.71
CA GLY A 265 0.90 9.71 -5.86
C GLY A 265 1.02 8.81 -7.08
N GLN A 266 1.95 7.86 -7.14
CA GLN A 266 2.03 6.91 -8.26
C GLN A 266 0.90 5.87 -8.23
N ALA A 267 0.48 5.40 -9.42
CA ALA A 267 -0.32 4.18 -9.48
C ALA A 267 0.52 2.94 -9.17
N ILE A 268 -0.15 1.98 -8.55
CA ILE A 268 0.45 0.71 -8.14
C ILE A 268 -0.55 -0.42 -8.33
N GLN A 269 -0.03 -1.60 -8.63
CA GLN A 269 -0.78 -2.86 -8.65
C GLN A 269 -0.27 -3.77 -7.56
N LYS A 270 -1.17 -4.55 -6.96
CA LYS A 270 -0.86 -5.62 -6.04
C LYS A 270 -1.33 -6.93 -6.64
N SER A 271 -0.50 -7.97 -6.62
CA SER A 271 -0.90 -9.34 -6.96
C SER A 271 -0.75 -10.24 -5.73
N GLY A 272 -1.85 -10.86 -5.31
CA GLY A 272 -1.90 -11.78 -4.18
C GLY A 272 -2.92 -12.89 -4.41
N SER A 273 -2.78 -13.98 -3.70
CA SER A 273 -3.57 -15.18 -3.95
C SER A 273 -5.06 -15.13 -3.59
N THR A 274 -5.48 -14.17 -2.76
CA THR A 274 -6.87 -14.01 -2.37
C THR A 274 -7.57 -13.01 -3.27
N THR A 275 -7.06 -11.78 -3.32
CA THR A 275 -7.71 -10.70 -4.08
C THR A 275 -7.23 -10.61 -5.52
N LYS A 276 -6.31 -11.49 -5.94
CA LYS A 276 -5.69 -11.50 -7.26
C LYS A 276 -4.99 -10.17 -7.52
N VAL A 277 -5.23 -9.57 -8.68
CA VAL A 277 -4.70 -8.25 -9.02
C VAL A 277 -5.67 -7.16 -8.58
N THR A 278 -5.23 -6.31 -7.66
CA THR A 278 -5.91 -5.07 -7.32
C THR A 278 -5.03 -3.88 -7.68
N SER A 279 -5.61 -2.68 -7.75
CA SER A 279 -4.89 -1.46 -8.14
C SER A 279 -5.26 -0.31 -7.24
N GLY A 280 -4.36 0.64 -7.09
CA GLY A 280 -4.55 1.82 -6.28
C GLY A 280 -3.43 2.85 -6.49
N THR A 281 -3.29 3.74 -5.52
CA THR A 281 -2.30 4.81 -5.52
C THR A 281 -1.52 4.80 -4.21
N VAL A 282 -0.24 5.14 -4.27
CA VAL A 282 0.60 5.31 -3.07
C VAL A 282 0.22 6.61 -2.36
N THR A 283 -0.10 6.52 -1.06
CA THR A 283 -0.59 7.66 -0.27
C THR A 283 0.43 8.18 0.73
N ALA A 284 1.29 7.31 1.28
CA ALA A 284 2.32 7.69 2.23
C ALA A 284 3.52 6.73 2.14
N VAL A 285 4.69 7.25 2.48
CA VAL A 285 5.97 6.50 2.59
C VAL A 285 6.54 6.67 4.00
N ASN A 286 7.58 5.93 4.34
CA ASN A 286 8.17 5.89 5.68
C ASN A 286 7.12 5.60 6.77
N VAL A 287 6.18 4.71 6.44
CA VAL A 287 5.04 4.40 7.29
C VAL A 287 5.47 3.48 8.42
N THR A 288 5.16 3.85 9.66
CA THR A 288 5.16 2.94 10.81
C THR A 288 3.77 2.37 10.97
N VAL A 289 3.65 1.05 11.09
CA VAL A 289 2.39 0.34 11.31
C VAL A 289 2.47 -0.40 12.63
N ASN A 290 1.55 -0.14 13.55
CA ASN A 290 1.51 -0.78 14.86
C ASN A 290 0.58 -2.00 14.84
N TYR A 291 1.10 -3.13 14.37
CA TYR A 291 0.41 -4.42 14.49
C TYR A 291 0.41 -4.92 15.94
N SER A 292 -0.45 -5.89 16.24
CA SER A 292 -0.49 -6.56 17.56
C SER A 292 0.83 -7.25 17.92
N ASP A 293 1.58 -7.72 16.92
CA ASP A 293 2.88 -8.37 17.09
C ASP A 293 4.01 -7.36 17.41
N GLY A 294 3.78 -6.07 17.17
CA GLY A 294 4.77 -5.01 17.28
C GLY A 294 4.78 -4.07 16.07
N PRO A 295 5.52 -2.96 16.16
CA PRO A 295 5.65 -2.01 15.06
C PRO A 295 6.44 -2.61 13.89
N VAL A 296 6.07 -2.20 12.68
CA VAL A 296 6.85 -2.40 11.46
C VAL A 296 7.10 -1.03 10.84
N TYR A 297 8.35 -0.75 10.52
CA TYR A 297 8.82 0.57 10.10
C TYR A 297 9.06 0.62 8.59
N ASN A 298 9.25 1.84 8.07
CA ASN A 298 9.62 2.09 6.67
C ASN A 298 8.66 1.48 5.63
N MET A 299 7.39 1.33 5.98
CA MET A 299 6.38 0.75 5.10
C MET A 299 5.85 1.79 4.10
N VAL A 300 5.07 1.33 3.13
CA VAL A 300 4.38 2.18 2.16
C VAL A 300 2.89 1.89 2.21
N ARG A 301 2.07 2.93 2.32
CA ARG A 301 0.60 2.83 2.31
C ARG A 301 0.05 3.08 0.90
N THR A 302 -0.95 2.29 0.52
CA THR A 302 -1.62 2.41 -0.77
C THR A 302 -3.13 2.32 -0.62
N THR A 303 -3.86 2.70 -1.67
CA THR A 303 -5.32 2.53 -1.73
C THR A 303 -5.77 1.21 -2.37
N ALA A 304 -4.83 0.30 -2.71
CA ALA A 304 -5.18 -0.98 -3.32
C ALA A 304 -5.89 -1.86 -2.29
N CYS A 305 -6.89 -2.62 -2.73
CA CYS A 305 -7.59 -3.58 -1.87
C CYS A 305 -6.76 -4.85 -1.64
N SER A 306 -6.94 -5.43 -0.47
CA SER A 306 -6.29 -6.66 -0.06
C SER A 306 -7.13 -7.42 0.96
N ALA A 307 -6.82 -8.69 1.14
CA ALA A 307 -7.43 -9.52 2.16
C ALA A 307 -6.47 -10.62 2.62
N GLY A 308 -6.79 -11.25 3.76
CA GLY A 308 -6.10 -12.42 4.28
C GLY A 308 -5.67 -13.41 3.19
N GLY A 309 -4.46 -13.96 3.27
CA GLY A 309 -3.83 -14.82 2.26
C GLY A 309 -2.99 -14.09 1.22
N ASP A 310 -3.18 -12.78 1.07
CA ASP A 310 -2.38 -11.98 0.15
C ASP A 310 -0.98 -11.62 0.67
N SER A 311 -0.72 -11.76 1.98
CA SER A 311 0.56 -11.39 2.59
C SER A 311 1.73 -12.03 1.87
N GLY A 312 2.77 -11.26 1.62
CA GLY A 312 3.91 -11.65 0.82
C GLY A 312 3.73 -11.48 -0.68
N GLY A 313 2.53 -11.07 -1.16
CA GLY A 313 2.26 -10.83 -2.58
C GLY A 313 2.97 -9.60 -3.15
N ALA A 314 3.07 -9.53 -4.47
CA ALA A 314 3.82 -8.49 -5.18
C ALA A 314 3.10 -7.15 -5.19
N HIS A 315 3.78 -6.07 -4.84
CA HIS A 315 3.40 -4.69 -5.19
C HIS A 315 4.33 -4.19 -6.31
N PHE A 316 3.77 -3.79 -7.45
CA PHE A 316 4.54 -3.48 -8.66
C PHE A 316 3.87 -2.38 -9.50
N ALA A 317 4.65 -1.77 -10.39
CA ALA A 317 4.17 -0.82 -11.40
C ALA A 317 4.86 -1.10 -12.74
N GLY A 318 4.10 -1.60 -13.72
CA GLY A 318 4.70 -2.08 -14.97
C GLY A 318 5.68 -3.23 -14.69
N SER A 319 6.93 -3.11 -15.14
CA SER A 319 7.99 -4.09 -14.89
C SER A 319 8.88 -3.76 -13.67
N VAL A 320 8.43 -2.85 -12.82
CA VAL A 320 9.17 -2.39 -11.63
C VAL A 320 8.58 -3.04 -10.37
N ALA A 321 9.39 -3.83 -9.67
CA ALA A 321 9.09 -4.31 -8.34
C ALA A 321 9.19 -3.17 -7.32
N LEU A 322 8.14 -3.00 -6.50
CA LEU A 322 8.07 -1.91 -5.52
C LEU A 322 8.05 -2.45 -4.09
N GLY A 323 7.31 -3.54 -3.84
CA GLY A 323 7.18 -4.03 -2.48
C GLY A 323 6.62 -5.43 -2.30
N ILE A 324 6.72 -5.89 -1.06
CA ILE A 324 6.19 -7.15 -0.55
C ILE A 324 5.00 -6.81 0.34
N HIS A 325 3.83 -7.33 0.01
CA HIS A 325 2.62 -7.02 0.76
C HIS A 325 2.70 -7.50 2.22
N SER A 326 2.31 -6.65 3.17
CA SER A 326 2.40 -6.96 4.61
C SER A 326 1.01 -7.15 5.24
N GLY A 327 0.10 -6.20 4.98
CA GLY A 327 -1.26 -6.26 5.52
C GLY A 327 -2.09 -5.04 5.11
N SER A 328 -3.22 -4.82 5.77
CA SER A 328 -4.08 -3.65 5.57
C SER A 328 -5.00 -3.43 6.77
N SER A 329 -5.79 -2.34 6.76
CA SER A 329 -6.95 -2.18 7.64
C SER A 329 -8.28 -2.60 6.98
N GLY A 330 -8.22 -3.34 5.87
CA GLY A 330 -9.38 -3.80 5.10
C GLY A 330 -9.67 -2.96 3.85
N CYS A 331 -10.78 -3.30 3.21
CA CYS A 331 -11.21 -2.70 1.94
C CYS A 331 -12.73 -2.57 1.92
N SER A 332 -13.24 -1.45 1.42
CA SER A 332 -14.66 -1.22 1.15
C SER A 332 -14.84 -0.81 -0.31
N GLY A 333 -15.50 -1.65 -1.11
CA GLY A 333 -15.59 -1.46 -2.55
C GLY A 333 -14.20 -1.48 -3.20
N THR A 334 -13.76 -0.34 -3.74
CA THR A 334 -12.41 -0.15 -4.30
C THR A 334 -11.49 0.69 -3.41
N ALA A 335 -11.98 1.14 -2.25
CA ALA A 335 -11.20 1.89 -1.28
C ALA A 335 -10.49 0.90 -0.34
N GLY A 336 -9.25 0.56 -0.70
CA GLY A 336 -8.38 -0.30 0.10
C GLY A 336 -7.37 0.47 0.93
N SER A 337 -6.56 -0.27 1.68
CA SER A 337 -5.54 0.23 2.60
C SER A 337 -4.29 -0.65 2.60
N ALA A 338 -4.00 -1.32 1.48
CA ALA A 338 -2.88 -2.25 1.40
C ALA A 338 -1.55 -1.57 1.70
N ILE A 339 -0.77 -2.21 2.57
CA ILE A 339 0.56 -1.80 3.00
C ILE A 339 1.60 -2.77 2.43
N HIS A 340 2.76 -2.25 2.04
CA HIS A 340 3.89 -3.08 1.63
C HIS A 340 5.21 -2.66 2.25
N GLN A 341 6.08 -3.64 2.47
CA GLN A 341 7.50 -3.48 2.74
C GLN A 341 8.21 -3.14 1.42
N PRO A 342 9.04 -2.07 1.35
CA PRO A 342 9.88 -1.81 0.19
C PRO A 342 10.74 -3.02 -0.20
N VAL A 343 10.66 -3.46 -1.45
CA VAL A 343 11.36 -4.66 -1.92
C VAL A 343 12.88 -4.45 -1.96
N THR A 344 13.31 -3.23 -2.26
CA THR A 344 14.72 -2.79 -2.33
C THR A 344 15.48 -3.08 -1.03
N GLU A 345 14.82 -2.95 0.12
CA GLU A 345 15.39 -3.28 1.43
C GLU A 345 15.66 -4.78 1.56
N ALA A 346 14.67 -5.63 1.21
CA ALA A 346 14.83 -7.08 1.22
C ALA A 346 15.89 -7.57 0.23
N LEU A 347 15.93 -6.98 -0.98
CA LEU A 347 16.95 -7.29 -1.99
C LEU A 347 18.36 -6.99 -1.47
N SER A 348 18.53 -5.82 -0.84
CA SER A 348 19.81 -5.39 -0.27
C SER A 348 20.22 -6.27 0.91
N ALA A 349 19.29 -6.58 1.81
CA ALA A 349 19.55 -7.40 3.00
C ALA A 349 20.05 -8.81 2.66
N TYR A 350 19.52 -9.42 1.59
CA TYR A 350 19.89 -10.78 1.19
C TYR A 350 20.93 -10.85 0.06
N GLY A 351 21.28 -9.69 -0.52
CA GLY A 351 22.23 -9.58 -1.64
C GLY A 351 21.72 -10.24 -2.92
N VAL A 352 20.42 -10.09 -3.21
CA VAL A 352 19.72 -10.73 -4.33
C VAL A 352 19.17 -9.68 -5.30
N THR A 353 18.94 -10.08 -6.56
CA THR A 353 18.31 -9.22 -7.57
C THR A 353 17.09 -9.91 -8.19
N VAL A 354 16.10 -9.12 -8.60
CA VAL A 354 15.08 -9.58 -9.57
C VAL A 354 15.77 -9.93 -10.90
N TYR A 355 15.11 -10.72 -11.75
CA TYR A 355 15.65 -11.20 -13.03
C TYR A 355 14.56 -11.47 -14.05
#